data_AF-A0AAV0Y2R5-F1
#
_entry.id   AF-A0AAV0Y2R5-F1
#
_cell.length_a   1.000
_cell.length_b   1.000
_cell.length_c   1.000
_cell.angle_alpha   90.00
_cell.angle_beta   90.00
_cell.angle_gamma   90.00
#
_symmetry.space_group_name_H-M   'P 1'
#
loop_
_entity.id
_entity.type
_entity.pdbx_description
1 polymer ?
#
loop_
_entity_poly.entity_id
_entity_poly.type
_entity_poly.pdbx_seq_one_letter_code
_entity_poly.pdbx_strand_id
1 'polypeptide(L)'
;MKPWTPPKRMTKRSLLSDINSIYDPIGLITPVLIKGKVFLQQLWSLKIDWDEVLSDDICSRWTTFYSSLLQLVDLSVPRKVLLADVVTLQIHGFCDASQLAFSACVYLRSVALNCSVYIHLYTSKSRVCINEGHDYTVARVMCCCDISLN
;
A
#
# COMPACT_ATOMS: atom_id res chain seq x y z
N MET A 1 -8.89 12.56 -5.32
CA MET A 1 -9.35 11.19 -5.63
C MET A 1 -10.77 11.28 -6.18
N LYS A 2 -11.19 10.43 -7.12
CA LYS A 2 -12.57 10.46 -7.63
C LYS A 2 -13.54 10.08 -6.49
N PRO A 3 -14.72 10.73 -6.36
CA PRO A 3 -15.74 10.27 -5.43
C PRO A 3 -16.10 8.81 -5.73
N TRP A 4 -16.00 7.96 -4.73
CA TRP A 4 -16.36 6.55 -4.85
C TRP A 4 -17.81 6.34 -4.45
N THR A 5 -18.51 5.60 -5.28
CA THR A 5 -19.89 5.18 -5.03
C THR A 5 -19.92 3.66 -5.14
N PRO A 6 -20.33 2.94 -4.08
CA PRO A 6 -20.41 1.49 -4.15
C PRO A 6 -21.38 1.08 -5.27
N PRO A 7 -21.02 0.10 -6.11
CA PRO A 7 -21.91 -0.38 -7.15
C PRO A 7 -23.13 -1.08 -6.54
N LYS A 8 -24.28 -1.00 -7.21
CA LYS A 8 -25.54 -1.65 -6.77
C LYS A 8 -25.39 -3.16 -6.53
N ARG A 9 -24.47 -3.81 -7.26
CA ARG A 9 -24.08 -5.20 -7.05
C ARG A 9 -22.56 -5.23 -6.89
N MET A 10 -22.09 -5.51 -5.69
CA MET A 10 -20.67 -5.67 -5.41
C MET A 10 -20.25 -7.09 -5.74
N THR A 11 -19.27 -7.21 -6.64
CA THR A 11 -18.69 -8.48 -7.10
C THR A 11 -17.18 -8.45 -6.89
N LYS A 12 -16.53 -9.62 -6.89
CA LYS A 12 -15.06 -9.68 -6.81
C LYS A 12 -14.39 -8.82 -7.87
N ARG A 13 -14.95 -8.78 -9.09
CA ARG A 13 -14.49 -7.90 -10.18
C ARG A 13 -14.60 -6.42 -9.82
N SER A 14 -15.72 -5.98 -9.23
CA SER A 14 -15.90 -4.57 -8.90
C SER A 14 -14.91 -4.11 -7.82
N LEU A 15 -14.69 -4.93 -6.78
CA LEU A 15 -13.72 -4.64 -5.72
C LEU A 15 -12.27 -4.57 -6.27
N LEU A 16 -11.91 -5.43 -7.21
CA LEU A 16 -10.61 -5.35 -7.88
C LEU A 16 -10.48 -4.06 -8.71
N SER A 17 -11.54 -3.69 -9.43
CA SER A 17 -11.58 -2.45 -10.21
C SER A 17 -11.44 -1.21 -9.30
N ASP A 18 -12.08 -1.23 -8.14
CA ASP A 18 -12.00 -0.17 -7.13
C ASP A 18 -10.54 0.08 -6.71
N ILE A 19 -9.80 -0.97 -6.32
CA ILE A 19 -8.38 -0.82 -5.94
C ILE A 19 -7.52 -0.38 -7.11
N ASN A 20 -7.71 -0.99 -8.29
CA ASN A 20 -6.89 -0.67 -9.47
C ASN A 20 -7.16 0.72 -10.04
N SER A 21 -8.29 1.35 -9.69
CA SER A 21 -8.58 2.73 -10.06
C SER A 21 -7.68 3.75 -9.35
N ILE A 22 -7.01 3.33 -8.28
CA ILE A 22 -6.19 4.20 -7.45
C ILE A 22 -4.77 4.20 -7.98
N TYR A 23 -4.37 5.35 -8.53
CA TYR A 23 -3.04 5.54 -9.07
C TYR A 23 -2.06 6.06 -8.00
N ASP A 24 -1.09 5.23 -7.62
CA ASP A 24 -0.03 5.57 -6.66
C ASP A 24 1.35 5.26 -7.26
N PRO A 25 1.93 6.16 -8.07
CA PRO A 25 3.17 5.89 -8.81
C PRO A 25 4.42 5.79 -7.92
N ILE A 26 4.40 6.44 -6.76
CA ILE A 26 5.54 6.54 -5.82
C ILE A 26 5.31 5.77 -4.52
N GLY A 27 4.13 5.17 -4.36
CA GLY A 27 3.84 4.31 -3.22
C GLY A 27 3.52 5.06 -1.93
N LEU A 28 2.97 6.28 -1.95
CA LEU A 28 2.71 7.03 -0.72
C LEU A 28 1.57 6.43 0.11
N ILE A 29 0.54 5.92 -0.56
CA ILE A 29 -0.66 5.35 0.07
C ILE A 29 -0.62 3.82 0.12
N THR A 30 0.49 3.24 -0.35
CA THR A 30 0.80 1.82 -0.34
C THR A 30 0.57 1.11 1.01
N PRO A 31 0.90 1.71 2.18
CA PRO A 31 0.60 1.12 3.49
C PRO A 31 -0.89 0.93 3.79
N VAL A 32 -1.75 1.72 3.13
CA VAL A 32 -3.21 1.61 3.30
C VAL A 32 -3.79 0.69 2.23
N LEU A 33 -3.34 0.83 0.98
CA LEU A 33 -3.77 -0.01 -0.14
C LEU A 33 -3.48 -1.49 0.06
N ILE A 34 -2.41 -1.85 0.78
CA ILE A 34 -2.06 -3.24 1.05
C ILE A 34 -3.16 -3.97 1.82
N LYS A 35 -3.89 -3.30 2.72
CA LYS A 35 -5.01 -3.89 3.46
C LYS A 35 -6.13 -4.33 2.51
N GLY A 36 -6.43 -3.52 1.50
CA GLY A 36 -7.39 -3.86 0.46
C GLY A 36 -6.91 -5.03 -0.42
N LYS A 37 -5.61 -5.05 -0.77
CA LYS A 37 -5.03 -6.17 -1.53
C LYS A 37 -5.07 -7.49 -0.75
N VAL A 38 -4.80 -7.46 0.56
CA VAL A 38 -4.94 -8.61 1.47
C VAL A 38 -6.40 -9.06 1.55
N PHE A 39 -7.34 -8.12 1.65
CA PHE A 39 -8.77 -8.45 1.65
C PHE A 39 -9.19 -9.18 0.36
N LEU A 40 -8.76 -8.69 -0.81
CA LEU A 40 -9.02 -9.38 -2.07
C LEU A 40 -8.39 -10.79 -2.08
N GLN A 41 -7.20 -10.95 -1.52
CA GLN A 41 -6.57 -12.27 -1.33
C GLN A 41 -7.43 -13.25 -0.52
N GLN A 42 -8.02 -12.78 0.56
CA GLN A 42 -8.95 -13.58 1.35
C GLN A 42 -10.19 -13.98 0.51
N LEU A 43 -10.73 -13.06 -0.31
CA LEU A 43 -11.83 -13.37 -1.23
C LEU A 43 -11.48 -14.38 -2.32
N TRP A 44 -10.24 -14.41 -2.79
CA TRP A 44 -9.79 -15.47 -3.71
C TRP A 44 -9.79 -16.84 -3.04
N SER A 45 -9.48 -16.91 -1.74
CA SER A 45 -9.48 -18.16 -0.97
C SER A 45 -10.90 -18.73 -0.77
N LEU A 46 -11.93 -17.89 -0.82
CA LEU A 46 -13.34 -18.31 -0.70
C LEU A 46 -13.93 -18.95 -1.96
N LYS A 47 -13.18 -19.04 -3.06
CA LYS A 47 -13.61 -19.65 -4.35
C LYS A 47 -14.92 -19.08 -4.95
N ILE A 48 -15.29 -17.86 -4.55
CA ILE A 48 -16.43 -17.09 -5.12
C ILE A 48 -16.15 -16.73 -6.58
N ASP A 49 -17.16 -16.76 -7.44
CA ASP A 49 -17.01 -16.39 -8.85
C ASP A 49 -16.79 -14.88 -9.06
N TRP A 50 -16.24 -14.49 -10.21
CA TRP A 50 -15.85 -13.10 -10.48
C TRP A 50 -17.03 -12.10 -10.46
N ASP A 51 -18.17 -12.54 -10.97
CA ASP A 51 -19.38 -11.74 -11.17
C ASP A 51 -20.51 -12.15 -10.21
N GLU A 52 -20.21 -13.02 -9.24
CA GLU A 52 -21.10 -13.40 -8.14
C GLU A 52 -21.28 -12.25 -7.14
N VAL A 53 -22.50 -12.09 -6.63
CA VAL A 53 -22.82 -11.05 -5.64
C VAL A 53 -22.25 -11.45 -4.28
N LEU A 54 -21.49 -10.55 -3.69
CA LEU A 54 -20.88 -10.76 -2.38
C LEU A 54 -21.93 -10.64 -1.26
N SER A 55 -21.75 -11.40 -0.19
CA SER A 55 -22.59 -11.31 1.02
C SER A 55 -22.52 -9.93 1.67
N ASP A 56 -23.57 -9.53 2.37
CA ASP A 56 -23.65 -8.22 3.04
C ASP A 56 -22.50 -7.94 4.01
N ASP A 57 -21.98 -8.97 4.71
CA ASP A 57 -20.81 -8.82 5.59
C ASP A 57 -19.55 -8.36 4.82
N ILE A 58 -19.24 -9.03 3.71
CA ILE A 58 -18.12 -8.70 2.82
C ILE A 58 -18.29 -7.30 2.24
N CYS A 59 -19.50 -6.97 1.78
CA CYS A 59 -19.83 -5.65 1.24
C CYS A 59 -19.63 -4.54 2.29
N SER A 60 -20.11 -4.77 3.51
CA SER A 60 -19.96 -3.84 4.64
C SER A 60 -18.48 -3.60 4.96
N ARG A 61 -17.69 -4.69 5.12
CA ARG A 61 -16.25 -4.60 5.41
C ARG A 61 -15.49 -3.87 4.31
N TRP A 62 -15.80 -4.13 3.04
CA TRP A 62 -15.19 -3.40 1.92
C TRP A 62 -15.55 -1.93 1.94
N THR A 63 -16.82 -1.62 2.19
CA THR A 63 -17.30 -0.24 2.27
C THR A 63 -16.60 0.52 3.39
N THR A 64 -16.47 -0.06 4.58
CA THR A 64 -15.72 0.53 5.69
C THR A 64 -14.25 0.78 5.31
N PHE A 65 -13.60 -0.19 4.69
CA PHE A 65 -12.23 -0.03 4.21
C PHE A 65 -12.12 1.12 3.21
N TYR A 66 -12.97 1.14 2.18
CA TYR A 66 -12.92 2.16 1.14
C TYR A 66 -13.27 3.55 1.68
N SER A 67 -14.23 3.66 2.62
CA SER A 67 -14.52 4.91 3.31
C SER A 67 -13.33 5.43 4.12
N SER A 68 -12.57 4.55 4.80
CA SER A 68 -11.34 4.95 5.49
C SER A 68 -10.26 5.43 4.51
N LEU A 69 -10.20 4.84 3.32
CA LEU A 69 -9.29 5.23 2.25
C LEU A 69 -9.63 6.62 1.69
N LEU A 70 -10.92 6.97 1.61
CA LEU A 70 -11.37 8.30 1.20
C LEU A 70 -10.99 9.40 2.20
N GLN A 71 -10.74 9.08 3.47
CA GLN A 71 -10.24 10.07 4.43
C GLN A 71 -8.81 10.55 4.11
N LEU A 72 -8.08 9.79 3.27
CA LEU A 72 -6.74 10.17 2.81
C LEU A 72 -6.77 11.11 1.60
N VAL A 73 -7.96 11.52 1.13
CA VAL A 73 -8.10 12.50 0.04
C VAL A 73 -7.41 13.82 0.38
N ASP A 74 -7.44 14.22 1.66
CA ASP A 74 -6.86 15.47 2.14
C ASP A 74 -5.36 15.36 2.46
N LEU A 75 -4.75 14.19 2.24
CA LEU A 75 -3.31 14.00 2.42
C LEU A 75 -2.53 14.75 1.33
N SER A 76 -2.00 15.91 1.70
CA SER A 76 -1.07 16.67 0.86
C SER A 76 0.37 16.26 1.16
N VAL A 77 1.07 15.73 0.16
CA VAL A 77 2.50 15.38 0.27
C VAL A 77 3.31 16.32 -0.63
N PRO A 78 4.35 17.00 -0.10
CA PRO A 78 5.22 17.84 -0.91
C PRO A 78 5.89 17.05 -2.04
N ARG A 79 5.67 17.46 -3.29
CA ARG A 79 6.29 16.81 -4.46
C ARG A 79 7.81 17.01 -4.52
N LYS A 80 8.30 18.13 -3.97
CA LYS A 80 9.73 18.46 -3.95
C LYS A 80 10.38 17.77 -2.76
N VAL A 81 11.12 16.70 -3.05
CA VAL A 81 11.81 15.88 -2.03
C VAL A 81 13.17 16.47 -1.65
N LEU A 82 13.83 17.18 -2.57
CA LEU A 82 15.13 17.82 -2.35
C LEU A 82 14.97 19.30 -2.06
N LEU A 83 15.65 19.79 -1.01
CA LEU A 83 15.70 21.21 -0.70
C LEU A 83 16.70 21.94 -1.58
N ALA A 84 16.56 23.26 -1.68
CA ALA A 84 17.66 24.09 -2.13
C ALA A 84 18.74 24.08 -1.03
N ASP A 85 20.01 24.16 -1.42
CA ASP A 85 21.16 24.30 -0.49
C ASP A 85 21.42 23.09 0.42
N VAL A 86 21.25 21.87 -0.12
CA VAL A 86 21.58 20.63 0.58
C VAL A 86 23.09 20.41 0.59
N VAL A 87 23.65 20.26 1.80
CA VAL A 87 25.08 19.96 2.02
C VAL A 87 25.31 18.45 2.00
N THR A 88 24.44 17.69 2.66
CA THR A 88 24.53 16.23 2.71
C THR A 88 23.18 15.61 2.43
N LEU A 89 23.18 14.60 1.57
CA LEU A 89 22.01 13.78 1.25
C LEU A 89 22.29 12.34 1.68
N GLN A 90 21.35 11.74 2.39
CA GLN A 90 21.41 10.35 2.86
C GLN A 90 20.13 9.62 2.44
N ILE A 91 20.29 8.35 2.08
CA ILE A 91 19.18 7.47 1.69
C ILE A 91 19.02 6.42 2.79
N HIS A 92 17.83 6.36 3.38
CA HIS A 92 17.50 5.44 4.47
C HIS A 92 16.40 4.50 3.98
N GLY A 93 16.74 3.22 3.80
CA GLY A 93 15.78 2.17 3.48
C GLY A 93 15.27 1.51 4.76
N PHE A 94 13.96 1.28 4.83
CA PHE A 94 13.34 0.46 5.86
C PHE A 94 12.51 -0.62 5.19
N CYS A 95 12.52 -1.83 5.74
CA CYS A 95 11.66 -2.91 5.32
C CYS A 95 10.90 -3.47 6.52
N ASP A 96 9.66 -3.86 6.29
CA ASP A 96 8.82 -4.54 7.26
C ASP A 96 8.14 -5.74 6.58
N ALA A 97 7.94 -6.81 7.34
CA ALA A 97 7.38 -8.04 6.84
C ALA A 97 6.43 -8.66 7.86
N SER A 98 5.31 -9.15 7.35
CA SER A 98 4.33 -9.93 8.10
C SER A 98 3.98 -11.20 7.33
N GLN A 99 3.22 -12.09 7.95
CA GLN A 99 2.69 -13.28 7.27
C GLN A 99 1.75 -12.92 6.11
N LEU A 100 1.11 -11.74 6.14
CA LEU A 100 0.12 -11.33 5.15
C LEU A 100 0.74 -10.52 4.00
N ALA A 101 1.73 -9.69 4.30
CA ALA A 101 2.35 -8.80 3.35
C ALA A 101 3.72 -8.34 3.82
N PHE A 102 4.54 -7.91 2.86
CA PHE A 102 5.79 -7.22 3.11
C PHE A 102 5.84 -5.89 2.38
N SER A 103 6.58 -4.96 2.94
CA SER A 103 6.76 -3.62 2.40
C SER A 103 8.17 -3.11 2.63
N ALA A 104 8.55 -2.18 1.77
CA ALA A 104 9.77 -1.42 1.93
C ALA A 104 9.53 0.03 1.55
N CYS A 105 10.19 0.94 2.24
CA CYS A 105 10.14 2.36 2.00
C CYS A 105 11.53 2.98 2.05
N VAL A 106 11.74 4.01 1.24
CA VAL A 106 13.00 4.74 1.14
C VAL A 106 12.74 6.18 1.53
N TYR A 107 13.43 6.65 2.56
CA TYR A 107 13.43 8.04 2.98
C TYR A 107 14.70 8.74 2.53
N LEU A 108 14.55 9.97 2.07
CA LEU A 108 15.67 10.88 1.83
C LEU A 108 15.80 11.81 3.03
N ARG A 109 16.96 11.75 3.67
CA ARG A 109 17.38 12.67 4.71
C ARG A 109 18.32 13.70 4.09
N SER A 110 17.95 14.96 4.18
CA SER A 110 18.74 16.09 3.68
C SER A 110 19.11 17.01 4.83
N VAL A 111 20.35 17.49 4.83
CA VAL A 111 20.85 18.48 5.78
C VAL A 111 21.21 19.74 5.02
N ALA A 112 20.58 20.84 5.38
CA ALA A 112 20.81 22.15 4.78
C ALA A 112 22.01 22.87 5.44
N LEU A 113 22.52 23.92 4.79
CA LEU A 113 23.64 24.75 5.29
C LEU A 113 23.40 25.32 6.69
N ASN A 114 22.14 25.62 7.03
CA ASN A 114 21.72 26.09 8.35
C ASN A 114 21.62 24.96 9.40
N CYS A 115 22.13 23.77 9.12
CA CYS A 115 22.03 22.56 9.94
C CYS A 115 20.60 22.02 10.14
N SER A 116 19.59 22.54 9.43
CA SER A 116 18.23 21.98 9.45
C SER A 116 18.18 20.64 8.74
N VAL A 117 17.51 19.66 9.37
CA VAL A 117 17.36 18.30 8.86
C VAL A 117 15.93 18.11 8.37
N TYR A 118 15.81 17.59 7.16
CA TYR A 118 14.52 17.28 6.55
C TYR A 118 14.50 15.85 6.07
N ILE A 119 13.40 15.16 6.36
CA ILE A 119 13.20 13.75 6.03
C ILE A 119 11.92 13.64 5.23
N HIS A 120 12.03 13.10 4.02
CA HIS A 120 10.91 12.93 3.11
C HIS A 120 10.86 11.50 2.60
N LEU A 121 9.65 10.92 2.53
CA LEU A 121 9.43 9.63 1.88
C LEU A 121 9.65 9.82 0.37
N TYR A 122 10.61 9.08 -0.20
CA TYR A 122 10.93 9.13 -1.61
C TYR A 122 10.10 8.13 -2.42
N THR A 123 10.07 6.88 -1.96
CA THR A 123 9.24 5.84 -2.57
C THR A 123 8.91 4.76 -1.56
N SER A 124 7.80 4.06 -1.77
CA SER A 124 7.54 2.80 -1.09
C SER A 124 6.93 1.76 -2.02
N LYS A 125 7.06 0.49 -1.65
CA LYS A 125 6.49 -0.63 -2.39
C LYS A 125 6.02 -1.68 -1.40
N SER A 126 4.89 -2.31 -1.70
CA SER A 126 4.38 -3.43 -0.93
C SER A 126 3.88 -4.55 -1.83
N ARG A 127 3.95 -5.77 -1.29
CA ARG A 127 3.44 -6.99 -1.94
C ARG A 127 2.73 -7.85 -0.89
N VAL A 128 1.67 -8.49 -1.34
CA VAL A 128 0.93 -9.48 -0.53
C VAL A 128 1.70 -10.79 -0.58
N CYS A 129 1.86 -11.46 0.57
CA CYS A 129 2.50 -12.77 0.67
C CYS A 129 1.61 -13.83 0.03
N ILE A 130 2.18 -14.83 -0.64
CA ILE A 130 1.38 -15.89 -1.29
C ILE A 130 0.89 -16.88 -0.23
N ASN A 131 -0.41 -17.18 -0.23
CA ASN A 131 -1.03 -18.18 0.64
C ASN A 131 -0.82 -19.60 0.08
N GLU A 132 0.42 -20.05 -0.11
CA GLU A 132 0.73 -21.39 -0.63
C GLU A 132 1.18 -22.33 0.50
N GLY A 133 0.28 -22.63 1.45
CA GLY A 133 0.38 -23.76 2.39
C GLY A 133 1.66 -23.94 3.23
N HIS A 134 2.64 -23.06 3.07
CA HIS A 134 3.92 -23.03 3.75
C HIS A 134 3.90 -21.81 4.65
N ASP A 135 4.07 -22.04 5.94
CA ASP A 135 4.31 -20.97 6.90
C ASP A 135 5.69 -20.39 6.65
N TYR A 136 5.75 -19.39 5.77
CA TYR A 136 6.96 -18.59 5.61
C TYR A 136 7.18 -17.79 6.90
N THR A 137 8.23 -18.13 7.63
CA THR A 137 8.69 -17.31 8.76
C THR A 137 8.94 -15.89 8.28
N VAL A 138 8.56 -14.88 9.09
CA VAL A 138 8.77 -13.45 8.79
C VAL A 138 10.21 -13.15 8.34
N ALA A 139 11.20 -13.84 8.90
CA ALA A 139 12.61 -13.73 8.51
C ALA A 139 12.90 -14.10 7.03
N ARG A 140 12.22 -15.14 6.48
CA ARG A 140 12.34 -15.51 5.07
C ARG A 140 11.68 -14.48 4.15
N VAL A 141 10.55 -13.93 4.58
CA VAL A 141 9.84 -12.89 3.83
C VAL A 141 10.67 -11.59 3.80
N MET A 142 11.32 -11.24 4.92
CA MET A 142 12.22 -10.09 5.01
C MET A 142 13.40 -10.20 4.02
N CYS A 143 14.02 -11.38 3.92
CA CYS A 143 15.10 -11.63 2.97
C CYS A 143 14.66 -11.45 1.49
N CYS A 144 13.43 -11.84 1.14
CA CYS A 144 12.85 -11.57 -0.18
C CYS A 144 12.50 -10.09 -0.41
N CYS A 145 12.24 -9.35 0.67
CA CYS A 145 11.98 -7.92 0.65
C CYS A 145 13.23 -7.15 0.20
N ASP A 146 14.40 -7.52 0.74
CA ASP A 146 15.69 -6.94 0.38
C ASP A 146 16.05 -7.17 -1.09
N ILE A 147 15.74 -8.36 -1.64
CA ILE A 147 16.01 -8.69 -3.05
C ILE A 147 15.10 -7.89 -4.00
N SER A 148 13.88 -7.51 -3.57
CA SER A 148 12.90 -6.82 -4.41
C SER A 148 13.15 -5.31 -4.58
N LEU A 149 14.15 -4.77 -3.88
CA LEU A 149 14.57 -3.36 -3.94
C LEU A 149 15.77 -3.11 -4.87
N ASN A 150 16.36 -4.17 -5.45
CA ASN A 150 17.40 -4.07 -6.48
C ASN A 150 16.81 -4.20 -7.90
#